data_AF-E4PML4-F1
#
_entry.id   AF-E4PML4-F1
#
_cell.length_a   1.000
_cell.length_b   1.000
_cell.length_c   1.000
_cell.angle_alpha   90.00
_cell.angle_beta   90.00
_cell.angle_gamma   90.00
#
_symmetry.space_group_name_H-M   'P 1'
#
loop_
_entity.id
_entity.type
_entity.pdbx_description
1 polymer ?
#
loop_
_entity_poly.entity_id
_entity_poly.type
_entity_poly.pdbx_seq_one_letter_code
_entity_poly.pdbx_strand_id
1 'polypeptide(L)'
;MPEVSVFLAITAEEEAATAIFHALRKRKYDHADKLKGWDHRYKAGVYPFLRLIGDVLSPPEGSLPLTLYFDEEDKAKADILRIRMPISVKDGLQFYLIPEPPLGLVSTGPDGKVRDYAKEVRSVASEKGIESIYKYIKGLANERNKMLYATDSSLPKVEDASAAYKRHSGAALLNLIIYLLIEPHKKQSLPQEALDAYLRILNRIEENET
;
A
#
# COMPACT_ATOMS: atom_id res chain seq x y z
N MET A 1 -20.76 19.14 6.10
CA MET A 1 -20.14 19.62 4.84
C MET A 1 -19.39 18.46 4.21
N PRO A 2 -19.94 17.82 3.17
CA PRO A 2 -19.35 16.65 2.52
C PRO A 2 -17.90 16.86 2.04
N GLU A 3 -17.57 18.07 1.59
CA GLU A 3 -16.25 18.46 1.09
C GLU A 3 -15.18 18.38 2.18
N VAL A 4 -15.51 18.83 3.40
CA VAL A 4 -14.62 18.74 4.57
C VAL A 4 -14.36 17.29 4.93
N SER A 5 -15.37 16.42 4.88
CA SER A 5 -15.21 14.99 5.15
C SER A 5 -14.26 14.32 4.14
N VAL A 6 -14.39 14.64 2.86
CA VAL A 6 -13.48 14.11 1.82
C VAL A 6 -12.06 14.64 2.02
N PHE A 7 -11.91 15.93 2.34
CA PHE A 7 -10.61 16.53 2.64
C PHE A 7 -9.90 15.85 3.82
N LEU A 8 -10.62 15.59 4.91
CA LEU A 8 -10.09 14.87 6.08
C LEU A 8 -9.69 13.43 5.70
N ALA A 9 -10.46 12.76 4.85
CA ALA A 9 -10.13 11.42 4.38
C ALA A 9 -8.86 11.39 3.51
N ILE A 10 -8.69 12.37 2.60
CA ILE A 10 -7.45 12.54 1.82
C ILE A 10 -6.26 12.74 2.75
N THR A 11 -6.42 13.60 3.76
CA THR A 11 -5.37 13.87 4.75
C THR A 11 -5.02 12.61 5.54
N ALA A 12 -6.02 11.83 5.98
CA ALA A 12 -5.80 10.57 6.67
C ALA A 12 -5.03 9.55 5.83
N GLU A 13 -5.31 9.46 4.53
CA GLU A 13 -4.55 8.61 3.59
C GLU A 13 -3.09 9.04 3.49
N GLU A 14 -2.82 10.34 3.36
CA GLU A 14 -1.46 10.88 3.28
C GLU A 14 -0.65 10.67 4.55
N GLU A 15 -1.27 10.88 5.73
CA GLU A 15 -0.61 10.65 7.01
C GLU A 15 -0.34 9.15 7.24
N ALA A 16 -1.27 8.27 6.85
CA ALA A 16 -1.05 6.82 6.89
C ALA A 16 0.07 6.37 5.94
N ALA A 17 0.17 6.95 4.74
CA ALA A 17 1.29 6.72 3.83
C ALA A 17 2.62 7.22 4.43
N THR A 18 2.59 8.36 5.13
CA THR A 18 3.76 8.92 5.82
C THR A 18 4.22 8.02 6.96
N ALA A 19 3.29 7.41 7.70
CA ALA A 19 3.61 6.41 8.74
C ALA A 19 4.38 5.21 8.16
N ILE A 20 3.99 4.71 6.97
CA ILE A 20 4.75 3.67 6.26
C ILE A 20 6.18 4.15 5.96
N PHE A 21 6.35 5.38 5.46
CA PHE A 21 7.69 5.91 5.15
C PHE A 21 8.56 5.98 6.40
N HIS A 22 8.00 6.42 7.53
CA HIS A 22 8.71 6.43 8.81
C HIS A 22 9.07 5.02 9.27
N ALA A 23 8.16 4.05 9.16
CA ALA A 23 8.43 2.66 9.50
C ALA A 23 9.58 2.07 8.66
N LEU A 24 9.57 2.30 7.33
CA LEU A 24 10.61 1.84 6.42
C LEU A 24 11.99 2.43 6.78
N ARG A 25 12.06 3.74 7.09
CA ARG A 25 13.33 4.37 7.52
C ARG A 25 13.78 3.88 8.88
N LYS A 26 12.88 3.79 9.87
CA LYS A 26 13.17 3.30 11.23
C LYS A 26 13.73 1.89 11.18
N ARG A 27 13.18 1.02 10.33
CA ARG A 27 13.61 -0.36 10.13
C ARG A 27 14.77 -0.53 9.15
N LYS A 28 15.37 0.58 8.68
CA LYS A 28 16.55 0.61 7.81
C LYS A 28 16.38 -0.21 6.53
N TYR A 29 15.21 -0.08 5.89
CA TYR A 29 15.04 -0.56 4.53
C TYR A 29 15.95 0.21 3.58
N ASP A 30 16.48 -0.48 2.58
CA ASP A 30 17.41 0.13 1.63
C ASP A 30 16.65 1.16 0.79
N HIS A 31 17.28 2.30 0.53
CA HIS A 31 16.71 3.41 -0.24
C HIS A 31 15.49 4.10 0.40
N ALA A 32 15.11 3.77 1.64
CA ALA A 32 13.97 4.42 2.31
C ALA A 32 14.18 5.93 2.57
N ASP A 33 15.42 6.38 2.56
CA ASP A 33 15.82 7.79 2.59
C ASP A 33 15.43 8.56 1.30
N LYS A 34 15.27 7.86 0.17
CA LYS A 34 14.85 8.46 -1.11
C LYS A 34 13.36 8.81 -1.16
N LEU A 35 12.56 8.30 -0.24
CA LEU A 35 11.15 8.68 -0.13
C LEU A 35 11.05 10.15 0.27
N LYS A 36 10.35 10.99 -0.50
CA LYS A 36 10.15 12.41 -0.20
C LYS A 36 8.82 12.60 0.52
N GLY A 37 8.82 12.56 1.85
CA GLY A 37 7.59 12.64 2.67
C GLY A 37 6.82 13.97 2.55
N TRP A 38 7.52 15.04 2.17
CA TRP A 38 6.91 16.34 1.87
C TRP A 38 6.30 16.42 0.46
N ASP A 39 6.60 15.47 -0.43
CA ASP A 39 6.07 15.44 -1.78
C ASP A 39 4.75 14.65 -1.81
N HIS A 40 3.65 15.36 -2.05
CA HIS A 40 2.32 14.74 -2.12
C HIS A 40 2.21 13.63 -3.16
N ARG A 41 3.02 13.66 -4.24
CA ARG A 41 3.04 12.60 -5.26
C ARG A 41 3.52 11.27 -4.67
N TYR A 42 4.49 11.33 -3.76
CA TYR A 42 4.99 10.14 -3.06
C TYR A 42 3.93 9.59 -2.13
N LYS A 43 3.16 10.41 -1.42
CA LYS A 43 2.11 9.93 -0.51
C LYS A 43 0.89 9.40 -1.25
N ALA A 44 0.38 10.18 -2.22
CA ALA A 44 -0.80 9.84 -3.02
C ALA A 44 -0.60 8.60 -3.90
N GLY A 45 0.65 8.27 -4.25
CA GLY A 45 0.97 7.08 -5.05
C GLY A 45 0.97 5.76 -4.28
N VAL A 46 1.01 5.80 -2.94
CA VAL A 46 1.13 4.58 -2.11
C VAL A 46 -0.06 3.66 -2.31
N TYR A 47 -1.29 4.15 -2.15
CA TYR A 47 -2.48 3.31 -2.28
C TYR A 47 -2.66 2.72 -3.68
N PRO A 48 -2.58 3.50 -4.79
CA PRO A 48 -2.55 2.98 -6.16
C PRO A 48 -1.53 1.86 -6.36
N PHE A 49 -0.32 2.07 -5.87
CA PHE A 49 0.76 1.11 -6.02
C PHE A 49 0.50 -0.17 -5.24
N LEU A 50 0.04 -0.06 -3.98
CA LEU A 50 -0.32 -1.20 -3.15
C LEU A 50 -1.47 -2.01 -3.77
N ARG A 51 -2.44 -1.36 -4.42
CA ARG A 51 -3.52 -2.05 -5.15
C ARG A 51 -2.96 -2.89 -6.31
N LEU A 52 -2.08 -2.30 -7.13
CA LEU A 52 -1.45 -3.01 -8.25
C LEU A 52 -0.54 -4.16 -7.77
N ILE A 53 0.22 -3.96 -6.69
CA ILE A 53 0.98 -5.05 -6.07
C ILE A 53 0.04 -6.14 -5.55
N GLY A 54 -1.07 -5.77 -4.93
CA GLY A 54 -2.08 -6.73 -4.45
C GLY A 54 -2.64 -7.60 -5.57
N ASP A 55 -2.86 -7.02 -6.75
CA ASP A 55 -3.27 -7.77 -7.94
C ASP A 55 -2.16 -8.73 -8.42
N VAL A 56 -0.89 -8.29 -8.42
CA VAL A 56 0.27 -9.14 -8.78
C VAL A 56 0.48 -10.31 -7.81
N LEU A 57 0.18 -10.07 -6.53
CA LEU A 57 0.30 -11.04 -5.45
C LEU A 57 -0.98 -11.86 -5.23
N SER A 58 -2.04 -11.59 -6.00
CA SER A 58 -3.32 -12.26 -5.81
C SER A 58 -3.10 -13.77 -5.96
N PRO A 59 -3.44 -14.55 -4.93
CA PRO A 59 -3.19 -15.97 -4.96
C PRO A 59 -4.10 -16.63 -6.02
N PRO A 60 -3.65 -17.71 -6.67
CA PRO A 60 -4.48 -18.45 -7.60
C PRO A 60 -5.72 -19.01 -6.91
N GLU A 61 -6.76 -19.27 -7.68
CA GLU A 61 -8.01 -19.82 -7.19
C GLU A 61 -7.77 -21.14 -6.43
N GLY A 62 -8.41 -21.29 -5.27
CA GLY A 62 -8.22 -22.43 -4.37
C GLY A 62 -7.05 -22.34 -3.39
N SER A 63 -6.30 -21.23 -3.38
CA SER A 63 -5.26 -20.99 -2.37
C SER A 63 -5.83 -20.78 -0.98
N LEU A 64 -5.04 -21.08 0.05
CA LEU A 64 -5.42 -20.84 1.45
C LEU A 64 -5.62 -19.35 1.71
N PRO A 65 -6.71 -18.94 2.40
CA PRO A 65 -6.94 -17.54 2.68
C PRO A 65 -5.94 -17.02 3.71
N LEU A 66 -5.38 -15.83 3.45
CA LEU A 66 -4.62 -15.08 4.44
C LEU A 66 -5.60 -14.31 5.32
N THR A 67 -5.48 -14.46 6.62
CA THR A 67 -6.31 -13.74 7.60
C THR A 67 -5.43 -12.90 8.52
N LEU A 68 -5.85 -11.66 8.77
CA LEU A 68 -5.26 -10.79 9.78
C LEU A 68 -5.76 -11.20 11.16
N TYR A 69 -4.87 -11.22 12.15
CA TYR A 69 -5.25 -11.52 13.53
C TYR A 69 -4.31 -10.86 14.55
N PHE A 70 -4.82 -10.69 15.77
CA PHE A 70 -4.05 -10.37 16.96
C PHE A 70 -3.95 -11.63 17.84
N ASP A 71 -2.77 -11.87 18.40
CA ASP A 71 -2.49 -13.09 19.17
C ASP A 71 -2.85 -12.87 20.65
N GLU A 72 -4.11 -13.10 21.00
CA GLU A 72 -4.61 -12.86 22.37
C GLU A 72 -4.01 -13.84 23.41
N GLU A 73 -3.45 -14.97 22.97
CA GLU A 73 -2.85 -15.99 23.84
C GLU A 73 -1.41 -15.63 24.21
N ASP A 74 -0.64 -15.06 23.29
CA ASP A 74 0.70 -14.53 23.54
C ASP A 74 0.65 -13.06 23.99
N LYS A 75 0.56 -12.82 25.31
CA LYS A 75 0.52 -11.46 25.88
C LYS A 75 1.66 -10.55 25.44
N ALA A 76 2.83 -11.10 25.07
CA ALA A 76 3.95 -10.30 24.58
C ALA A 76 3.73 -9.80 23.13
N LYS A 77 2.76 -10.37 22.41
CA LYS A 77 2.43 -10.08 21.01
C LYS A 77 0.96 -9.72 20.78
N ALA A 78 0.16 -9.58 21.85
CA ALA A 78 -1.27 -9.30 21.77
C ALA A 78 -1.60 -8.02 20.97
N ASP A 79 -0.72 -7.02 21.00
CA ASP A 79 -0.89 -5.76 20.27
C ASP A 79 -0.22 -5.74 18.88
N ILE A 80 0.33 -6.88 18.42
CA ILE A 80 1.01 -6.99 17.14
C ILE A 80 0.07 -7.62 16.12
N LEU A 81 -0.19 -6.89 15.03
CA LEU A 81 -0.97 -7.40 13.90
C LEU A 81 -0.16 -8.45 13.14
N ARG A 82 -0.74 -9.63 12.93
CA ARG A 82 -0.09 -10.77 12.26
C ARG A 82 -0.97 -11.33 11.15
N ILE A 83 -0.38 -12.19 10.34
CA ILE A 83 -1.07 -12.95 9.29
C ILE A 83 -1.08 -14.42 9.68
N ARG A 84 -2.17 -15.14 9.40
CA ARG A 84 -2.24 -16.60 9.50
C ARG A 84 -3.00 -17.21 8.32
N MET A 85 -2.65 -18.45 7.97
CA MET A 85 -3.32 -19.27 6.97
C MET A 85 -3.90 -20.52 7.64
N PRO A 86 -5.22 -20.76 7.59
CA PRO A 86 -5.80 -21.99 8.11
C PRO A 86 -5.42 -23.17 7.20
N ILE A 87 -4.78 -24.21 7.76
CA ILE A 87 -4.31 -25.36 6.96
C ILE A 87 -5.16 -26.61 7.13
N SER A 88 -5.70 -26.85 8.32
CA SER A 88 -6.48 -28.05 8.60
C SER A 88 -7.24 -27.91 9.92
N VAL A 89 -8.22 -28.79 10.10
CA VAL A 89 -8.86 -29.03 11.39
C VAL A 89 -8.66 -30.50 11.72
N LYS A 90 -8.12 -30.79 12.91
CA LYS A 90 -7.92 -32.17 13.38
C LYS A 90 -8.37 -32.25 14.83
N ASP A 91 -9.24 -33.22 15.13
CA ASP A 91 -9.78 -33.46 16.48
C ASP A 91 -10.43 -32.20 17.12
N GLY A 92 -11.08 -31.37 16.29
CA GLY A 92 -11.68 -30.10 16.73
C GLY A 92 -10.70 -28.94 16.89
N LEU A 93 -9.40 -29.16 16.72
CA LEU A 93 -8.36 -28.12 16.76
C LEU A 93 -8.07 -27.59 15.35
N GLN A 94 -8.10 -26.27 15.20
CA GLN A 94 -7.74 -25.61 13.95
C GLN A 94 -6.25 -25.25 13.92
N PHE A 95 -5.57 -25.72 12.87
CA PHE A 95 -4.15 -25.49 12.67
C PHE A 95 -3.93 -24.34 11.70
N TYR A 96 -2.94 -23.51 12.01
CA TYR A 96 -2.59 -22.34 11.23
C TYR A 96 -1.09 -22.32 10.89
N LEU A 97 -0.77 -21.88 9.68
CA LEU A 97 0.58 -21.41 9.34
C LEU A 97 0.66 -19.91 9.63
N ILE A 98 1.65 -19.51 10.42
CA ILE A 98 1.87 -18.12 10.81
C ILE A 98 3.25 -17.69 10.29
N PRO A 99 3.34 -16.94 9.18
CA PRO A 99 4.60 -16.41 8.70
C PRO A 99 5.21 -15.42 9.72
N GLU A 100 6.48 -15.60 10.03
CA GLU A 100 7.26 -14.70 10.88
C GLU A 100 8.59 -14.37 10.18
N PRO A 101 8.77 -13.14 9.67
CA PRO A 101 7.86 -12.00 9.72
C PRO A 101 6.72 -12.10 8.67
N PRO A 102 5.60 -11.38 8.84
CA PRO A 102 4.34 -11.64 8.09
C PRO A 102 4.44 -11.38 6.58
N LEU A 103 5.31 -10.48 6.15
CA LEU A 103 5.60 -10.12 4.76
C LEU A 103 7.00 -10.61 4.33
N GLY A 104 7.58 -11.58 5.05
CA GLY A 104 8.85 -12.23 4.71
C GLY A 104 8.73 -13.29 3.60
N LEU A 105 7.79 -13.12 2.67
CA LEU A 105 7.54 -14.08 1.60
C LEU A 105 8.70 -14.03 0.59
N VAL A 106 9.22 -15.19 0.20
CA VAL A 106 10.29 -15.30 -0.80
C VAL A 106 9.68 -15.07 -2.18
N SER A 107 10.12 -14.02 -2.86
CA SER A 107 9.64 -13.60 -4.16
C SER A 107 10.45 -14.23 -5.29
N THR A 108 10.46 -15.56 -5.34
CA THR A 108 10.95 -16.29 -6.52
C THR A 108 9.78 -16.51 -7.46
N GLY A 109 9.91 -16.06 -8.70
CA GLY A 109 8.98 -16.38 -9.77
C GLY A 109 8.96 -17.89 -10.04
N PRO A 110 8.01 -18.38 -10.86
CA PRO A 110 7.91 -19.79 -11.23
C PRO A 110 9.20 -20.35 -11.87
N ASP A 111 10.04 -19.49 -12.41
CA ASP A 111 11.34 -19.79 -13.02
C ASP A 111 12.52 -19.75 -12.03
N GLY A 112 12.25 -19.57 -10.73
CA GLY A 112 13.25 -19.48 -9.67
C GLY A 112 14.01 -18.14 -9.65
N LYS A 113 13.64 -17.17 -10.49
CA LYS A 113 14.28 -15.85 -10.52
C LYS A 113 13.61 -14.88 -9.56
N VAL A 114 14.36 -13.87 -9.13
CA VAL A 114 13.82 -12.74 -8.37
C VAL A 114 12.75 -12.04 -9.22
N ARG A 115 11.54 -11.89 -8.69
CA ARG A 115 10.46 -11.17 -9.39
C ARG A 115 10.82 -9.70 -9.56
N ASP A 116 10.53 -9.16 -10.74
CA ASP A 116 10.64 -7.72 -11.01
C ASP A 116 9.27 -7.07 -10.83
N TYR A 117 8.94 -6.71 -9.59
CA TYR A 117 7.64 -6.08 -9.29
C TYR A 117 7.41 -4.80 -10.08
N ALA A 118 8.45 -4.06 -10.48
CA ALA A 118 8.25 -2.87 -11.31
C ALA A 118 7.73 -3.25 -12.72
N LYS A 119 8.17 -4.38 -13.27
CA LYS A 119 7.67 -4.93 -14.53
C LYS A 119 6.26 -5.49 -14.37
N GLU A 120 6.03 -6.28 -13.33
CA GLU A 120 4.73 -6.94 -13.11
C GLU A 120 3.60 -5.94 -12.82
N VAL A 121 3.87 -4.95 -11.98
CA VAL A 121 2.94 -3.85 -11.69
C VAL A 121 2.59 -3.07 -12.97
N ARG A 122 3.55 -2.86 -13.89
CA ARG A 122 3.28 -2.24 -15.20
C ARG A 122 2.41 -3.11 -16.11
N SER A 123 2.60 -4.43 -16.09
CA SER A 123 1.76 -5.36 -16.86
C SER A 123 0.31 -5.25 -16.41
N VAL A 124 0.07 -5.40 -15.10
CA VAL A 124 -1.27 -5.31 -14.52
C VAL A 124 -1.90 -3.93 -14.75
N ALA A 125 -1.12 -2.86 -14.63
CA ALA A 125 -1.62 -1.53 -14.94
C ALA A 125 -2.07 -1.41 -16.40
N SER A 126 -1.29 -1.95 -17.34
CA SER A 126 -1.63 -1.94 -18.77
C SER A 126 -2.90 -2.74 -19.06
N GLU A 127 -3.07 -3.91 -18.43
CA GLU A 127 -4.29 -4.73 -18.51
C GLU A 127 -5.53 -4.00 -17.99
N LYS A 128 -5.36 -3.11 -17.01
CA LYS A 128 -6.42 -2.25 -16.47
C LYS A 128 -6.63 -0.96 -17.25
N GLY A 129 -6.01 -0.80 -18.42
CA GLY A 129 -6.11 0.40 -19.25
C GLY A 129 -5.35 1.62 -18.69
N ILE A 130 -4.45 1.41 -17.73
CA ILE A 130 -3.60 2.46 -17.18
C ILE A 130 -2.33 2.53 -18.03
N GLU A 131 -2.34 3.40 -19.05
CA GLU A 131 -1.18 3.62 -19.94
C GLU A 131 0.07 4.08 -19.18
N SER A 132 -0.13 4.84 -18.09
CA SER A 132 0.95 5.35 -17.27
C SER A 132 0.52 5.43 -15.81
N ILE A 133 1.06 4.53 -14.98
CA ILE A 133 0.90 4.56 -13.53
C ILE A 133 1.35 5.91 -12.97
N TYR A 134 2.38 6.51 -13.57
CA TYR A 134 2.81 7.86 -13.24
C TYR A 134 1.70 8.89 -13.47
N LYS A 135 1.14 8.97 -14.68
CA LYS A 135 0.06 9.93 -14.97
C LYS A 135 -1.14 9.72 -14.05
N TYR A 136 -1.43 8.46 -13.72
CA TYR A 136 -2.47 8.10 -12.76
C TYR A 136 -2.18 8.68 -11.36
N ILE A 137 -0.97 8.46 -10.82
CA ILE A 137 -0.54 9.03 -9.52
C ILE A 137 -0.52 10.56 -9.54
N LYS A 138 -0.04 11.18 -10.63
CA LYS A 138 -0.02 12.64 -10.80
C LYS A 138 -1.45 13.21 -10.81
N GLY A 139 -2.40 12.51 -11.44
CA GLY A 139 -3.83 12.87 -11.41
C GLY A 139 -4.39 12.90 -9.99
N LEU A 140 -4.13 11.86 -9.21
CA LEU A 140 -4.57 11.76 -7.81
C LEU A 140 -3.95 12.85 -6.91
N ALA A 141 -2.67 13.15 -7.08
CA ALA A 141 -2.03 14.25 -6.35
C ALA A 141 -2.64 15.62 -6.69
N ASN A 142 -3.10 15.80 -7.93
CA ASN A 142 -3.77 17.03 -8.37
C ASN A 142 -5.22 17.14 -7.85
N GLU A 143 -5.92 16.04 -7.55
CA GLU A 143 -7.24 16.08 -6.91
C GLU A 143 -7.19 16.77 -5.54
N ARG A 144 -6.13 16.51 -4.76
CA ARG A 144 -5.87 17.21 -3.49
C ARG A 144 -5.78 18.72 -3.68
N ASN A 145 -5.08 19.18 -4.71
CA ASN A 145 -4.96 20.61 -5.00
C ASN A 145 -6.30 21.21 -5.42
N LYS A 146 -7.12 20.48 -6.20
CA LYS A 146 -8.47 20.92 -6.57
C LYS A 146 -9.43 21.02 -5.37
N MET A 147 -9.23 20.18 -4.36
CA MET A 147 -10.06 20.19 -3.14
C MET A 147 -9.65 21.28 -2.15
N LEU A 148 -8.36 21.63 -2.09
CA LEU A 148 -7.83 22.63 -1.17
C LEU A 148 -7.88 24.05 -1.70
N TYR A 149 -7.64 24.22 -2.99
CA TYR A 149 -7.68 25.51 -3.64
C TYR A 149 -9.00 25.61 -4.38
N ALA A 150 -9.94 26.38 -3.85
CA ALA A 150 -11.00 26.93 -4.67
C ALA A 150 -10.32 27.65 -5.83
N THR A 151 -10.51 27.18 -7.06
CA THR A 151 -10.26 28.03 -8.22
C THR A 151 -11.05 29.32 -8.02
N ASP A 152 -10.52 30.47 -8.46
CA ASP A 152 -11.16 31.79 -8.36
C ASP A 152 -12.62 31.83 -8.88
N SER A 153 -13.07 30.77 -9.55
CA SER A 153 -14.38 30.59 -10.17
C SER A 153 -15.46 29.85 -9.36
N SER A 154 -15.19 29.13 -8.26
CA SER A 154 -16.25 28.53 -7.38
C SER A 154 -15.68 27.63 -6.27
N LEU A 155 -16.45 27.41 -5.19
CA LEU A 155 -16.22 26.34 -4.22
C LEU A 155 -16.09 24.98 -4.93
N PRO A 156 -15.10 24.13 -4.58
CA PRO A 156 -14.99 22.78 -5.12
C PRO A 156 -16.26 22.00 -4.81
N LYS A 157 -16.93 21.47 -5.83
CA LYS A 157 -18.04 20.53 -5.65
C LYS A 157 -17.51 19.12 -5.87
N VAL A 158 -17.69 18.26 -4.87
CA VAL A 158 -17.45 16.83 -5.03
C VAL A 158 -18.72 16.21 -5.60
N GLU A 159 -18.66 15.68 -6.82
CA GLU A 159 -19.82 15.06 -7.48
C GLU A 159 -20.39 13.89 -6.68
N ASP A 160 -19.53 13.04 -6.12
CA ASP A 160 -19.90 11.95 -5.22
C ASP A 160 -18.99 11.91 -3.98
N ALA A 161 -19.34 12.71 -2.98
CA ALA A 161 -18.59 12.79 -1.73
C ALA A 161 -18.56 11.46 -0.95
N SER A 162 -19.58 10.61 -1.11
CA SER A 162 -19.66 9.32 -0.43
C SER A 162 -18.64 8.34 -1.00
N ALA A 163 -18.58 8.22 -2.34
CA ALA A 163 -17.61 7.38 -3.02
C ALA A 163 -16.17 7.85 -2.75
N ALA A 164 -15.93 9.16 -2.82
CA ALA A 164 -14.62 9.73 -2.52
C ALA A 164 -14.19 9.46 -1.08
N TYR A 165 -15.07 9.73 -0.11
CA TYR A 165 -14.81 9.42 1.30
C TYR A 165 -14.47 7.94 1.50
N LYS A 166 -15.27 7.03 0.94
CA LYS A 166 -15.06 5.57 1.06
C LYS A 166 -13.72 5.13 0.45
N ARG A 167 -13.35 5.69 -0.72
CA ARG A 167 -12.06 5.43 -1.38
C ARG A 167 -10.89 5.84 -0.49
N HIS A 168 -10.88 7.08 -0.01
CA HIS A 168 -9.77 7.62 0.77
C HIS A 168 -9.66 7.02 2.18
N SER A 169 -10.79 6.79 2.86
CA SER A 169 -10.81 6.10 4.16
C SER A 169 -10.36 4.64 4.04
N GLY A 170 -10.78 3.93 2.98
CA GLY A 170 -10.29 2.58 2.68
C GLY A 170 -8.79 2.55 2.38
N ALA A 171 -8.28 3.57 1.67
CA ALA A 171 -6.86 3.72 1.42
C ALA A 171 -6.05 3.98 2.70
N ALA A 172 -6.54 4.86 3.57
CA ALA A 172 -5.95 5.11 4.88
C ALA A 172 -5.89 3.83 5.73
N LEU A 173 -6.99 3.06 5.77
CA LEU A 173 -7.04 1.79 6.50
C LEU A 173 -6.04 0.77 5.95
N LEU A 174 -5.97 0.60 4.62
CA LEU A 174 -4.99 -0.30 4.00
C LEU A 174 -3.56 0.12 4.34
N ASN A 175 -3.25 1.42 4.26
CA ASN A 175 -1.93 1.94 4.60
C ASN A 175 -1.59 1.68 6.07
N LEU A 176 -2.54 1.84 7.00
CA LEU A 176 -2.35 1.54 8.42
C LEU A 176 -2.13 0.03 8.67
N ILE A 177 -2.87 -0.84 7.98
CA ILE A 177 -2.64 -2.30 8.05
C ILE A 177 -1.21 -2.62 7.60
N ILE A 178 -0.77 -2.08 6.46
CA ILE A 178 0.60 -2.30 5.96
C ILE A 178 1.64 -1.74 6.93
N TYR A 179 1.41 -0.55 7.50
CA TYR A 179 2.25 -0.01 8.57
C TYR A 179 2.36 -0.97 9.75
N LEU A 180 1.25 -1.51 10.25
CA LEU A 180 1.23 -2.45 11.37
C LEU A 180 1.89 -3.80 11.05
N LEU A 181 1.93 -4.21 9.78
CA LEU A 181 2.64 -5.41 9.34
C LEU A 181 4.15 -5.18 9.12
N ILE A 182 4.59 -3.92 9.02
CA ILE A 182 6.01 -3.55 8.83
C ILE A 182 6.64 -3.11 10.15
N GLU A 183 6.02 -2.16 10.84
CA GLU A 183 6.64 -1.41 11.94
C GLU A 183 7.04 -2.30 13.11
N PRO A 184 6.26 -3.29 13.58
CA PRO A 184 6.65 -4.12 14.73
C PRO A 184 7.75 -5.14 14.41
N HIS A 185 7.90 -5.53 13.14
CA HIS A 185 8.73 -6.64 12.72
C HIS A 185 10.13 -6.22 12.26
N LYS A 186 11.04 -7.19 12.13
CA LYS A 186 12.35 -6.97 11.48
C LYS A 186 12.16 -6.67 9.99
N LYS A 187 13.21 -6.18 9.33
CA LYS A 187 13.22 -5.96 7.87
C LYS A 187 12.79 -7.23 7.13
N GLN A 188 11.90 -7.09 6.14
CA GLN A 188 11.24 -8.18 5.42
C GLN A 188 11.50 -8.05 3.91
N SER A 189 11.43 -9.16 3.17
CA SER A 189 11.72 -9.18 1.72
C SER A 189 10.68 -8.40 0.90
N LEU A 190 9.39 -8.69 1.07
CA LEU A 190 8.35 -8.09 0.23
C LEU A 190 8.30 -6.55 0.34
N PRO A 191 8.33 -5.93 1.53
CA PRO A 191 8.36 -4.47 1.64
C PRO A 191 9.63 -3.84 1.04
N GLN A 192 10.77 -4.55 1.06
CA GLN A 192 12.00 -4.09 0.41
C GLN A 192 11.82 -4.06 -1.11
N GLU A 193 11.37 -5.17 -1.69
CA GLU A 193 11.18 -5.31 -3.14
C GLU A 193 10.07 -4.36 -3.65
N ALA A 194 9.01 -4.19 -2.88
CA ALA A 194 7.94 -3.23 -3.15
C ALA A 194 8.46 -1.77 -3.08
N LEU A 195 9.29 -1.42 -2.10
CA LEU A 195 9.91 -0.09 -2.01
C LEU A 195 10.78 0.20 -3.23
N ASP A 196 11.63 -0.74 -3.63
CA ASP A 196 12.50 -0.57 -4.79
C ASP A 196 11.69 -0.41 -6.09
N ALA A 197 10.61 -1.19 -6.26
CA ALA A 197 9.71 -1.04 -7.39
C ALA A 197 8.96 0.31 -7.36
N TYR A 198 8.51 0.75 -6.19
CA TYR A 198 7.84 2.03 -6.01
C TYR A 198 8.73 3.20 -6.40
N LEU A 199 9.96 3.23 -5.89
CA LEU A 199 10.95 4.26 -6.23
C LEU A 199 11.31 4.25 -7.72
N ARG A 200 11.40 3.08 -8.37
CA ARG A 200 11.63 3.00 -9.82
C ARG A 200 10.46 3.59 -10.62
N ILE A 201 9.23 3.40 -10.18
CA ILE A 201 8.04 4.01 -10.80
C ILE A 201 8.06 5.52 -10.58
N LEU A 202 8.42 5.96 -9.37
CA LEU A 202 8.49 7.37 -9.02
C LEU A 202 9.72 8.11 -9.60
N ASN A 203 10.84 7.45 -9.91
CA ASN A 203 12.01 8.16 -10.47
C ASN A 203 11.89 8.39 -11.98
N ARG A 204 11.13 7.56 -12.70
CA ARG A 204 10.73 7.86 -14.09
C ARG A 204 9.79 9.08 -14.21
N ILE A 205 9.40 9.66 -13.08
CA ILE A 205 8.74 10.98 -12.97
C ILE A 205 9.73 12.11 -13.23
N GLU A 206 10.99 11.96 -12.82
CA GLU A 206 12.00 13.02 -12.90
C GLU A 206 12.68 13.05 -14.28
N GLU A 207 12.87 11.89 -14.93
CA GLU A 207 13.58 11.79 -16.24
C GLU A 207 12.77 12.29 -17.45
N ASN A 208 11.45 12.48 -17.34
CA ASN A 208 10.60 12.99 -18.43
C ASN A 208 10.25 14.49 -18.29
N GLU A 209 10.92 15.21 -17.39
CA GLU A 209 10.76 16.67 -17.19
C GLU A 209 12.05 17.46 -17.52
N THR A 210 12.95 16.89 -18.34
CA THR A 210 14.09 17.58 -19.00
C THR A 210 14.13 17.22 -20.48
#